data_AF-A0A258FJK7-F1
#
_entry.id   AF-A0A258FJK7-F1
#
_cell.length_a   1.000
_cell.length_b   1.000
_cell.length_c   1.000
_cell.angle_alpha   90.00
_cell.angle_beta   90.00
_cell.angle_gamma   90.00
#
_symmetry.space_group_name_H-M   'P 1'
#
loop_
_entity.id
_entity.type
_entity.pdbx_description
1 polymer ?
#
loop_
_entity_poly.entity_id
_entity_poly.type
_entity_poly.pdbx_seq_one_letter_code
_entity_poly.pdbx_strand_id
1 'polypeptide(L)'
;MNSAEAIKRSFPPAADARTRVLILGSLPGEASLAAAQYYAHPQNQFWRLAGEVVRADLRALSYPERLAALLAAGVGLWDVIESGRRRGSLDTAIRDPSANPLAEFADTLPALRAVAFNGGKAAALGRKLLEGRPGLALIALPSSSPAYTAPFATKAAQWIQLQRLLGSG
;
A
#
# COMPACT_ATOMS: atom_id res chain seq x y z
N MET A 1 21.55 -25.74 9.77
CA MET A 1 21.38 -25.44 8.33
C MET A 1 20.97 -23.98 8.21
N ASN A 2 21.84 -23.17 7.61
CA ASN A 2 21.64 -21.74 7.40
C ASN A 2 20.70 -21.60 6.19
N SER A 3 19.38 -21.59 6.40
CA SER A 3 18.46 -21.31 5.30
C SER A 3 18.72 -19.88 4.85
N ALA A 4 19.36 -19.72 3.69
CA ALA A 4 19.48 -18.42 3.03
C ALA A 4 18.09 -17.78 3.01
N GLU A 5 17.95 -16.59 3.59
CA GLU A 5 16.68 -15.88 3.57
C GLU A 5 16.24 -15.68 2.11
N ALA A 6 15.11 -16.29 1.75
CA ALA A 6 14.58 -16.20 0.39
C ALA A 6 14.30 -14.73 0.04
N ILE A 7 14.66 -14.35 -1.19
CA ILE A 7 14.33 -13.02 -1.72
C ILE A 7 12.83 -12.99 -1.97
N LYS A 8 12.17 -12.02 -1.36
CA LYS A 8 10.75 -11.71 -1.58
C LYS A 8 10.64 -10.57 -2.59
N ARG A 9 9.58 -10.58 -3.38
CA ARG A 9 9.32 -9.57 -4.41
C ARG A 9 7.92 -8.98 -4.26
N SER A 10 7.76 -7.70 -4.59
CA SER A 10 6.44 -7.09 -4.68
C SER A 10 5.64 -7.62 -5.86
N PHE A 11 4.33 -7.39 -5.84
CA PHE A 11 3.48 -7.62 -7.00
C PHE A 11 3.60 -6.49 -8.02
N PRO A 12 3.12 -6.67 -9.27
CA PRO A 12 2.91 -5.57 -10.21
C PRO A 12 1.94 -4.53 -9.62
N PRO A 13 2.11 -3.24 -9.95
CA PRO A 13 1.20 -2.21 -9.46
C PRO A 13 -0.22 -2.48 -9.96
N ALA A 14 -1.19 -2.36 -9.07
CA ALA A 14 -2.60 -2.34 -9.42
C ALA A 14 -3.08 -0.88 -9.44
N ALA A 15 -2.93 -0.23 -10.59
CA ALA A 15 -3.38 1.14 -10.82
C ALA A 15 -3.77 1.33 -12.29
N ASP A 16 -4.62 2.31 -12.56
CA ASP A 16 -4.95 2.77 -13.91
C ASP A 16 -4.86 4.30 -14.03
N ALA A 17 -5.08 4.85 -15.24
CA ALA A 17 -4.97 6.29 -15.51
C ALA A 17 -5.91 7.19 -14.66
N ARG A 18 -6.95 6.61 -14.04
CA ARG A 18 -7.90 7.32 -13.16
C ARG A 18 -7.45 7.32 -11.69
N THR A 19 -6.33 6.67 -11.38
CA THR A 19 -5.76 6.61 -10.03
C THR A 19 -5.41 7.99 -9.54
N ARG A 20 -6.08 8.41 -8.45
CA ARG A 20 -5.87 9.69 -7.76
C ARG A 20 -5.03 9.52 -6.52
N VAL A 21 -5.14 8.38 -5.84
CA VAL A 21 -4.33 8.04 -4.66
C VAL A 21 -3.68 6.69 -4.88
N LEU A 22 -2.35 6.65 -4.83
CA LEU A 22 -1.58 5.40 -4.84
C LEU A 22 -1.20 5.03 -3.40
N ILE A 23 -1.71 3.92 -2.89
CA ILE A 23 -1.36 3.41 -1.56
C ILE A 23 -0.21 2.43 -1.68
N LEU A 24 0.89 2.73 -0.99
CA LEU A 24 2.11 1.93 -1.02
C LEU A 24 2.34 1.19 0.29
N GLY A 25 2.40 -0.14 0.21
CA GLY A 25 2.96 -0.99 1.25
C GLY A 25 4.50 -0.91 1.30
N SER A 26 5.10 -1.57 2.28
CA SER A 26 6.56 -1.74 2.34
C SER A 26 7.01 -2.84 1.37
N LEU A 27 6.68 -4.10 1.70
CA LEU A 27 6.93 -5.31 0.94
C LEU A 27 5.85 -6.36 1.32
N PRO A 28 5.28 -7.14 0.39
CA PRO A 28 4.20 -8.08 0.70
C PRO A 28 4.59 -9.19 1.68
N GLY A 29 3.78 -9.37 2.74
CA GLY A 29 3.99 -10.40 3.76
C GLY A 29 3.81 -11.83 3.23
N GLU A 30 4.16 -12.83 4.04
CA GLU A 30 4.11 -14.26 3.65
C GLU A 30 2.75 -14.68 3.12
N ALA A 31 1.68 -14.34 3.84
CA ALA A 31 0.32 -14.69 3.43
C ALA A 31 -0.08 -14.01 2.11
N SER A 32 0.35 -12.77 1.90
CA SER A 32 0.13 -12.07 0.63
C SER A 32 0.85 -12.76 -0.51
N LEU A 33 2.14 -13.08 -0.34
CA LEU A 33 2.95 -13.74 -1.35
C LEU A 33 2.40 -15.12 -1.71
N ALA A 34 2.05 -15.93 -0.69
CA ALA A 34 1.50 -17.26 -0.89
C ALA A 34 0.15 -17.24 -1.64
N ALA A 35 -0.68 -16.22 -1.39
CA ALA A 35 -1.97 -16.05 -2.06
C ALA A 35 -1.88 -15.30 -3.39
N ALA A 36 -0.71 -14.74 -3.74
CA ALA A 36 -0.55 -13.76 -4.82
C ALA A 36 -1.55 -12.59 -4.74
N GLN A 37 -1.79 -12.10 -3.52
CA GLN A 37 -2.82 -11.09 -3.24
C GLN A 37 -2.31 -10.00 -2.29
N TYR A 38 -2.61 -8.76 -2.63
CA TYR A 38 -2.39 -7.63 -1.71
C TYR A 38 -3.13 -7.86 -0.39
N TYR A 39 -2.41 -7.67 0.72
CA TYR A 39 -2.97 -7.70 2.08
C TYR A 39 -3.84 -8.94 2.41
N ALA A 40 -3.42 -10.13 1.99
CA ALA A 40 -4.19 -11.38 2.12
C ALA A 40 -4.24 -11.93 3.56
N HIS A 41 -3.36 -11.48 4.46
CA HIS A 41 -3.37 -11.97 5.84
C HIS A 41 -4.71 -11.62 6.53
N PRO A 42 -5.46 -12.59 7.10
CA PRO A 42 -6.83 -12.35 7.60
C PRO A 42 -6.94 -11.27 8.68
N GLN A 43 -5.89 -11.12 9.50
CA GLN A 43 -5.84 -10.08 10.55
C GLN A 43 -5.36 -8.71 10.03
N ASN A 44 -4.98 -8.60 8.75
CA ASN A 44 -4.62 -7.31 8.17
C ASN A 44 -5.88 -6.47 7.99
N GLN A 45 -5.85 -5.25 8.53
CA GLN A 45 -7.00 -4.36 8.55
C GLN A 45 -7.13 -3.54 7.26
N PHE A 46 -6.27 -3.76 6.26
CA PHE A 46 -6.20 -2.96 5.04
C PHE A 46 -7.56 -2.85 4.36
N TRP A 47 -8.21 -3.98 4.05
CA TRP A 47 -9.49 -3.98 3.33
C TRP A 47 -10.60 -3.30 4.12
N ARG A 48 -10.54 -3.33 5.45
CA ARG A 48 -11.47 -2.58 6.32
C ARG A 48 -11.18 -1.07 6.26
N LEU A 49 -9.92 -0.67 6.41
CA LEU A 49 -9.51 0.74 6.37
C LEU A 49 -9.74 1.38 5.00
N ALA A 50 -9.38 0.68 3.93
CA ALA A 50 -9.59 1.12 2.57
C ALA A 50 -11.09 1.18 2.23
N GLY A 51 -11.91 0.30 2.81
CA GLY A 51 -13.37 0.37 2.72
C GLY A 51 -13.95 1.67 3.28
N GLU A 52 -13.43 2.16 4.42
CA GLU A 52 -13.79 3.48 4.94
C GLU A 52 -13.40 4.60 3.96
N VAL A 53 -12.24 4.48 3.30
CA VAL A 53 -11.75 5.47 2.33
C VAL A 53 -12.64 5.54 1.09
N VAL A 54 -13.05 4.40 0.54
CA VAL A 54 -13.86 4.35 -0.69
C VAL A 54 -15.37 4.25 -0.42
N ARG A 55 -15.78 4.26 0.86
CA ARG A 55 -17.17 4.13 1.32
C ARG A 55 -17.88 2.87 0.77
N ALA A 56 -17.17 1.74 0.79
CA ALA A 56 -17.69 0.44 0.39
C ALA A 56 -17.22 -0.67 1.34
N ASP A 57 -18.04 -1.70 1.58
CA ASP A 57 -17.61 -2.87 2.35
C ASP A 57 -16.77 -3.82 1.49
N LEU A 58 -15.49 -3.50 1.34
CA LEU A 58 -14.57 -4.32 0.56
C LEU A 58 -14.42 -5.74 1.14
N ARG A 59 -14.62 -5.96 2.45
CA ARG A 59 -14.42 -7.30 3.02
C ARG A 59 -15.49 -8.29 2.57
N ALA A 60 -16.69 -7.83 2.24
CA ALA A 60 -17.76 -8.64 1.70
C ALA A 60 -17.48 -9.15 0.27
N LEU A 61 -16.56 -8.52 -0.45
CA LEU A 61 -16.22 -8.83 -1.84
C LEU A 61 -15.11 -9.89 -1.95
N SER A 62 -15.05 -10.60 -3.08
CA SER A 62 -13.90 -11.42 -3.47
C SER A 62 -12.67 -10.55 -3.78
N TYR A 63 -11.46 -11.11 -3.79
CA TYR A 63 -10.24 -10.32 -4.05
C TYR A 63 -10.25 -9.55 -5.38
N PRO A 64 -10.64 -10.14 -6.53
CA PRO A 64 -10.73 -9.40 -7.78
C PRO A 64 -11.73 -8.23 -7.70
N GLU A 65 -12.88 -8.44 -7.06
CA GLU A 65 -13.91 -7.41 -6.88
C GLU A 65 -13.44 -6.30 -5.93
N ARG A 66 -12.69 -6.63 -4.86
CA ARG A 66 -12.06 -5.63 -3.99
C ARG A 66 -11.13 -4.72 -4.76
N LEU A 67 -10.30 -5.31 -5.62
CA LEU A 67 -9.33 -4.56 -6.41
C LEU A 67 -10.03 -3.67 -7.44
N ALA A 68 -11.04 -4.21 -8.14
CA ALA A 68 -11.85 -3.46 -9.09
C ALA A 68 -12.59 -2.28 -8.41
N ALA A 69 -13.16 -2.48 -7.22
CA ALA A 69 -13.82 -1.43 -6.46
C ALA A 69 -12.86 -0.31 -6.03
N LEU A 70 -11.64 -0.65 -5.60
CA LEU A 70 -10.61 0.35 -5.29
C LEU A 70 -10.22 1.17 -6.52
N LEU A 71 -9.94 0.50 -7.64
CA LEU A 71 -9.57 1.17 -8.90
C LEU A 71 -10.70 2.06 -9.40
N ALA A 72 -11.96 1.61 -9.34
CA ALA A 72 -13.13 2.40 -9.69
C ALA A 72 -13.27 3.66 -8.83
N ALA A 73 -12.87 3.60 -7.56
CA ALA A 73 -12.83 4.76 -6.66
C ALA A 73 -11.61 5.68 -6.89
N GLY A 74 -10.67 5.29 -7.77
CA GLY A 74 -9.44 6.04 -8.03
C GLY A 74 -8.32 5.74 -7.02
N VAL A 75 -8.35 4.58 -6.37
CA VAL A 75 -7.31 4.11 -5.45
C VAL A 75 -6.51 2.98 -6.12
N GLY A 76 -5.22 3.21 -6.32
CA GLY A 76 -4.27 2.19 -6.78
C GLY A 76 -3.44 1.62 -5.62
N LEU A 77 -2.88 0.42 -5.81
CA LEU A 77 -2.03 -0.27 -4.84
C LEU A 77 -0.68 -0.62 -5.45
N TRP A 78 0.37 -0.47 -4.66
CA TRP A 78 1.67 -1.08 -4.94
C TRP A 78 2.51 -1.19 -3.66
N ASP A 79 3.82 -1.41 -3.80
CA ASP A 79 4.77 -1.46 -2.70
C ASP A 79 5.98 -0.57 -3.00
N VAL A 80 6.62 -0.04 -1.96
CA VAL A 80 7.86 0.75 -2.11
C VAL A 80 9.06 -0.13 -2.49
N ILE A 81 9.12 -1.34 -1.94
CA ILE A 81 10.25 -2.25 -2.11
C ILE A 81 9.89 -3.28 -3.19
N GLU A 82 10.65 -3.27 -4.28
CA GLU A 82 10.55 -4.24 -5.37
C GLU A 82 10.99 -5.62 -4.90
N SER A 83 12.12 -5.69 -4.19
CA SER A 83 12.65 -6.94 -3.68
C SER A 83 13.50 -6.76 -2.43
N GLY A 84 13.62 -7.82 -1.64
CA GLY A 84 14.49 -7.83 -0.46
C GLY A 84 14.44 -9.15 0.28
N ARG A 85 15.40 -9.36 1.18
CA ARG A 85 15.40 -10.52 2.08
C ARG A 85 14.58 -10.18 3.31
N ARG A 86 13.71 -11.08 3.73
CA ARG A 86 12.94 -10.92 4.98
C ARG A 86 12.52 -12.26 5.52
N ARG A 87 12.90 -12.59 6.74
CA ARG A 87 12.27 -13.66 7.51
C ARG A 87 10.91 -13.20 8.07
N GLY A 88 9.86 -13.98 7.82
CA GLY A 88 8.50 -13.65 8.24
C GLY A 88 7.93 -12.41 7.53
N SER A 89 7.09 -11.64 8.23
CA SER A 89 6.34 -10.51 7.62
C SER A 89 6.58 -9.15 8.28
N LEU A 90 7.48 -9.07 9.26
CA LEU A 90 7.76 -7.80 9.96
C LEU A 90 8.70 -6.91 9.14
N ASP A 91 8.37 -5.63 9.03
CA ASP A 91 9.20 -4.66 8.31
C ASP A 91 10.60 -4.49 8.91
N THR A 92 10.74 -4.67 10.22
CA THR A 92 12.01 -4.62 10.94
C THR A 92 12.96 -5.75 10.53
N ALA A 93 12.44 -6.83 9.94
CA ALA A 93 13.22 -7.96 9.44
C ALA A 93 13.65 -7.81 7.97
N ILE A 94 13.30 -6.71 7.28
CA ILE A 94 13.73 -6.48 5.90
C ILE A 94 15.24 -6.18 5.86
N ARG A 95 15.95 -6.85 4.95
CA ARG A 95 17.37 -6.68 4.62
C ARG A 95 17.52 -6.53 3.11
N ASP A 96 18.58 -5.84 2.69
CA ASP A 96 18.96 -5.63 1.30
C ASP A 96 17.80 -5.16 0.39
N PRO A 97 17.06 -4.09 0.74
CA PRO A 97 15.90 -3.68 -0.05
C PRO A 97 16.31 -3.02 -1.38
N SER A 98 15.75 -3.49 -2.49
CA SER A 98 15.68 -2.79 -3.77
C SER A 98 14.33 -2.08 -3.89
N ALA A 99 14.32 -0.82 -4.29
CA ALA A 99 13.09 -0.05 -4.43
C ALA A 99 12.45 -0.24 -5.81
N ASN A 100 11.12 -0.16 -5.86
CA ASN A 100 10.41 -0.01 -7.12
C ASN A 100 10.70 1.38 -7.75
N PRO A 101 10.58 1.53 -9.08
CA PRO A 101 10.76 2.81 -9.78
C PRO A 101 9.54 3.73 -9.57
N LEU A 102 9.31 4.16 -8.32
CA LEU A 102 8.09 4.88 -7.91
C LEU A 102 7.92 6.20 -8.67
N ALA A 103 9.01 6.91 -8.92
CA ALA A 103 9.01 8.18 -9.64
C ALA A 103 8.49 8.00 -11.08
N GLU A 104 9.14 7.11 -11.84
CA GLU A 104 8.77 6.80 -13.23
C GLU A 104 7.32 6.32 -13.31
N PHE A 105 6.90 5.44 -12.39
CA PHE A 105 5.53 4.95 -12.37
C PHE A 105 4.52 6.07 -12.04
N ALA A 106 4.82 6.95 -11.09
CA ALA A 106 3.95 8.08 -10.77
C ALA A 106 3.76 9.03 -11.96
N ASP A 107 4.76 9.21 -12.81
CA ASP A 107 4.66 10.03 -14.04
C ASP A 107 3.69 9.44 -15.07
N THR A 108 3.42 8.13 -15.02
CA THR A 108 2.45 7.47 -15.91
C THR A 108 0.99 7.63 -15.45
N LEU A 109 0.75 8.19 -14.26
CA LEU A 109 -0.58 8.31 -13.67
C LEU A 109 -1.07 9.77 -13.74
N PRO A 110 -1.77 10.18 -14.82
CA PRO A 110 -2.11 11.58 -15.05
C PRO A 110 -3.09 12.16 -14.01
N ALA A 111 -3.89 11.32 -13.37
CA ALA A 111 -4.83 11.74 -12.33
C ALA A 111 -4.23 11.75 -10.92
N LEU A 112 -2.96 11.35 -10.75
CA LEU A 112 -2.37 11.13 -9.44
C LEU A 112 -2.23 12.44 -8.67
N ARG A 113 -2.80 12.47 -7.47
CA ARG A 113 -2.78 13.62 -6.55
C ARG A 113 -1.96 13.33 -5.30
N ALA A 114 -1.90 12.06 -4.89
CA ALA A 114 -1.18 11.68 -3.68
C ALA A 114 -0.62 10.26 -3.74
N VAL A 115 0.49 10.08 -3.02
CA VAL A 115 1.02 8.78 -2.61
C VAL A 115 0.86 8.65 -1.11
N ALA A 116 0.18 7.60 -0.67
CA ALA A 116 -0.09 7.32 0.73
C ALA A 116 0.68 6.06 1.18
N PHE A 117 1.56 6.21 2.16
CA PHE A 117 2.43 5.14 2.63
C PHE A 117 1.81 4.40 3.81
N ASN A 118 1.50 3.12 3.64
CA ASN A 118 0.93 2.26 4.67
C ASN A 118 2.03 1.77 5.65
N GLY A 119 2.38 2.62 6.61
CA GLY A 119 3.36 2.32 7.66
C GLY A 119 4.69 3.07 7.52
N GLY A 120 5.43 3.12 8.63
CA GLY A 120 6.64 3.94 8.75
C GLY A 120 7.78 3.54 7.80
N LYS A 121 7.97 2.23 7.54
CA LYS A 121 9.00 1.75 6.61
C LYS A 121 8.73 2.20 5.18
N ALA A 122 7.48 2.06 4.72
CA ALA A 122 7.06 2.54 3.41
C ALA A 122 7.25 4.06 3.31
N ALA A 123 6.84 4.83 4.33
CA ALA A 123 6.99 6.29 4.34
C ALA A 123 8.45 6.74 4.32
N ALA A 124 9.32 6.11 5.11
CA ALA A 124 10.73 6.49 5.23
C ALA A 124 11.53 6.27 3.93
N LEU A 125 11.21 5.19 3.20
CA LEU A 125 11.86 4.88 1.92
C LEU A 125 11.21 5.65 0.76
N GLY A 126 9.88 5.60 0.67
CA GLY A 126 9.13 6.11 -0.47
C GLY A 126 9.17 7.64 -0.58
N ARG A 127 9.27 8.37 0.55
CA ARG A 127 9.43 9.84 0.52
C ARG A 127 10.70 10.25 -0.22
N LYS A 128 11.83 9.62 0.09
CA LYS A 128 13.12 9.91 -0.55
C LYS A 128 13.08 9.68 -2.05
N LEU A 129 12.34 8.67 -2.49
CA LEU A 129 12.20 8.30 -3.91
C LEU A 129 11.26 9.23 -4.69
N LEU A 130 10.41 9.99 -3.99
CA LEU A 130 9.40 10.87 -4.56
C LEU A 130 9.63 12.34 -4.19
N GLU A 131 10.77 12.67 -3.57
CA GLU A 131 11.18 14.03 -3.23
C GLU A 131 11.28 14.89 -4.50
N GLY A 132 10.99 16.20 -4.36
CA GLY A 132 11.10 17.15 -5.46
C GLY A 132 9.95 17.13 -6.48
N ARG A 133 8.84 16.44 -6.19
CA ARG A 133 7.65 16.41 -7.06
C ARG A 133 6.59 17.43 -6.63
N PRO A 134 6.55 18.65 -7.22
CA PRO A 134 5.56 19.65 -6.87
C PRO A 134 4.15 19.15 -7.20
N GLY A 135 3.19 19.46 -6.33
CA GLY A 135 1.79 19.08 -6.51
C GLY A 135 1.43 17.64 -6.11
N LEU A 136 2.40 16.76 -5.85
CA LEU A 136 2.16 15.40 -5.37
C LEU A 136 2.17 15.35 -3.83
N ALA A 137 1.03 15.03 -3.20
CA ALA A 137 0.98 14.91 -1.75
C ALA A 137 1.57 13.58 -1.26
N LEU A 138 2.51 13.64 -0.31
CA LEU A 138 3.17 12.46 0.28
C LEU A 138 2.69 12.20 1.71
N ILE A 139 1.73 11.28 1.86
CA ILE A 139 0.97 11.07 3.10
C ILE A 139 1.48 9.83 3.83
N ALA A 140 1.85 9.97 5.10
CA ALA A 140 2.15 8.81 5.95
C ALA A 140 0.86 8.32 6.64
N LEU A 141 0.58 7.02 6.54
CA LEU A 141 -0.55 6.38 7.19
C LEU A 141 -0.09 5.42 8.29
N PRO A 142 -0.91 5.21 9.34
CA PRO A 142 -0.67 4.16 10.30
C PRO A 142 -0.80 2.80 9.61
N SER A 143 0.07 1.86 9.97
CA SER A 143 0.10 0.55 9.31
C SER A 143 -1.19 -0.23 9.54
N SER A 144 -1.71 -0.83 8.46
CA SER A 144 -2.85 -1.75 8.49
C SER A 144 -2.52 -3.14 9.06
N SER A 145 -1.23 -3.43 9.25
CA SER A 145 -0.74 -4.70 9.81
C SER A 145 -1.23 -4.91 11.25
N PRO A 146 -1.49 -6.16 11.68
CA PRO A 146 -1.77 -6.47 13.09
C PRO A 146 -0.61 -6.13 14.03
N ALA A 147 0.63 -6.04 13.51
CA ALA A 147 1.79 -5.64 14.30
C ALA A 147 1.74 -4.18 14.78
N TYR A 148 0.93 -3.34 14.14
CA TYR A 148 0.70 -1.97 14.60
C TYR A 148 -0.55 -1.94 15.50
N THR A 149 -0.33 -1.90 16.82
CA THR A 149 -1.33 -2.20 17.86
C THR A 149 -2.30 -1.06 18.19
N ALA A 150 -2.35 0.00 17.39
CA ALA A 150 -3.30 1.09 17.59
C ALA A 150 -4.76 0.65 17.38
N PRO A 151 -5.74 1.23 18.09
CA PRO A 151 -7.16 0.97 17.87
C PRO A 151 -7.58 1.24 16.42
N PHE A 152 -8.52 0.45 15.90
CA PHE A 152 -9.00 0.61 14.52
C PHE A 152 -9.52 2.04 14.25
N ALA A 153 -10.30 2.62 15.17
CA ALA A 153 -10.84 3.97 15.01
C ALA A 153 -9.73 5.03 14.85
N THR A 154 -8.62 4.89 15.60
CA THR A 154 -7.45 5.78 15.47
C THR A 154 -6.80 5.66 14.10
N LYS A 155 -6.67 4.44 13.57
CA LYS A 155 -6.16 4.24 12.22
C LYS A 155 -7.13 4.82 11.19
N ALA A 156 -8.42 4.48 11.30
CA ALA A 156 -9.47 4.91 10.38
C ALA A 156 -9.54 6.43 10.27
N ALA A 157 -9.47 7.17 11.38
CA ALA A 157 -9.49 8.64 11.39
C ALA A 157 -8.37 9.29 10.55
N GLN A 158 -7.21 8.63 10.44
CA GLN A 158 -6.10 9.09 9.59
C GLN A 158 -6.28 8.64 8.14
N TRP A 159 -6.78 7.43 7.91
CA TRP A 159 -7.03 6.90 6.57
C TRP A 159 -8.14 7.66 5.84
N ILE A 160 -9.25 8.01 6.51
CA ILE A 160 -10.37 8.73 5.88
C ILE A 160 -9.99 10.10 5.32
N GLN A 161 -8.86 10.68 5.76
CA GLN A 161 -8.34 11.92 5.18
C GLN A 161 -8.00 11.77 3.69
N LEU A 162 -7.84 10.54 3.18
CA LEU A 162 -7.68 10.27 1.75
C LEU A 162 -8.96 10.56 0.95
N GLN A 163 -10.15 10.52 1.55
CA GLN A 163 -11.43 10.75 0.86
C GLN A 163 -11.42 12.09 0.09
N ARG A 164 -10.85 13.15 0.69
CA ARG A 164 -10.78 14.49 0.07
C ARG A 164 -9.99 14.52 -1.23
N LEU A 165 -9.11 13.54 -1.45
CA LEU A 165 -8.25 13.44 -2.64
C LEU A 165 -8.91 12.66 -3.77
N LEU A 166 -9.88 11.80 -3.44
CA LEU A 166 -10.62 11.03 -4.43
C LEU A 166 -11.65 11.87 -5.19
N GLY A 167 -12.00 13.05 -4.65
CA GLY A 167 -12.95 13.98 -5.25
C GLY A 167 -14.39 13.48 -5.17
N SER A 168 -15.32 14.41 -5.00
CA SER A 168 -16.66 14.25 -5.52
C SER A 168 -16.58 14.64 -6.99
N GLY A 169 -17.08 13.81 -7.90
CA GLY A 169 -17.54 14.33 -9.19
C GLY A 169 -18.64 15.36 -8.94
#